data_AF-A0A3D1QBL4-F1
#
_entry.id   AF-A0A3D1QBL4-F1
#
_cell.length_a   1.000
_cell.length_b   1.000
_cell.length_c   1.000
_cell.angle_alpha   90.00
_cell.angle_beta   90.00
_cell.angle_gamma   90.00
#
_symmetry.space_group_name_H-M   'P 1'
#
loop_
_entity.id
_entity.type
_entity.pdbx_description
1 polymer ?
#
loop_
_entity_poly.entity_id
_entity_poly.type
_entity_poly.pdbx_seq_one_letter_code
_entity_poly.pdbx_strand_id
1 'polypeptide(L)'
;KAFLAAGYASRGIKLRFTSGSGSEVQMGYADGRSMLYLETKCIMITKGAGVQGLQNGSISCCGIAMSVPSGVRSVHAENLITAMCDLENASGCDQIFSPSDLRRAARTFPLVIAGTDFIFSGYGGVPNYDNMFAGANFDAEDFDDYLVIQRDLTVNGGLVPVTEEQTIAVRNRAARAIQAVFKEFGFPEITDEEVEAATYSHGSKDMPPRSIREDINAAQDMMKKGITGLDLIKALIKHGFEDIAANLFQMMKHKVTGDLLQTSAIVTAENQVLSAIGDMLNDYRGPGTGYRLEEDTETWEKIQRIPQEIDPETYES
;
A
#
# COMPACT_ATOMS: atom_id res chain seq x y z
N LYS A 1 13.42 19.38 -3.86
CA LYS A 1 12.78 18.05 -4.00
C LYS A 1 13.46 17.19 -5.06
N ALA A 2 13.71 17.66 -6.30
CA ALA A 2 14.45 16.89 -7.32
C ALA A 2 15.81 16.34 -6.84
N PHE A 3 16.63 17.16 -6.16
CA PHE A 3 17.89 16.69 -5.57
C PHE A 3 17.70 15.57 -4.53
N LEU A 4 16.62 15.62 -3.73
CA LEU A 4 16.29 14.54 -2.79
C LEU A 4 15.95 13.26 -3.55
N ALA A 5 15.22 13.35 -4.68
CA ALA A 5 14.91 12.19 -5.50
C ALA A 5 16.18 11.51 -6.03
N ALA A 6 17.13 12.29 -6.56
CA ALA A 6 18.45 11.79 -6.94
C ALA A 6 19.23 11.21 -5.72
N GLY A 7 19.03 11.78 -4.53
CA GLY A 7 19.56 11.27 -3.28
C GLY A 7 19.12 9.83 -2.97
N TYR A 8 17.85 9.50 -3.11
CA TYR A 8 17.35 8.13 -2.96
C TYR A 8 17.81 7.21 -4.10
N ALA A 9 17.72 7.66 -5.35
CA ALA A 9 18.12 6.87 -6.51
C ALA A 9 19.61 6.49 -6.47
N SER A 10 20.48 7.40 -6.02
CA SER A 10 21.92 7.11 -5.81
C SER A 10 22.21 6.11 -4.70
N ARG A 11 21.20 5.71 -3.90
CA ARG A 11 21.27 4.61 -2.93
C ARG A 11 20.44 3.39 -3.37
N GLY A 12 19.96 3.39 -4.61
CA GLY A 12 19.14 2.31 -5.16
C GLY A 12 17.76 2.19 -4.51
N ILE A 13 17.26 3.26 -3.89
CA ILE A 13 15.98 3.22 -3.17
C ILE A 13 14.88 3.72 -4.09
N LYS A 14 13.89 2.87 -4.39
CA LYS A 14 12.66 3.27 -5.09
C LYS A 14 11.96 4.36 -4.29
N LEU A 15 11.49 5.37 -4.98
CA LEU A 15 10.60 6.38 -4.42
C LEU A 15 9.57 6.81 -5.45
N ARG A 16 8.55 7.49 -4.94
CA ARG A 16 7.66 8.35 -5.71
C ARG A 16 7.54 9.69 -5.01
N PHE A 17 7.09 10.72 -5.72
CA PHE A 17 6.58 11.91 -5.05
C PHE A 17 5.15 11.68 -4.56
N THR A 18 4.68 12.60 -3.73
CA THR A 18 3.27 12.66 -3.30
C THR A 18 2.78 14.09 -3.52
N SER A 19 1.62 14.21 -4.16
CA SER A 19 0.85 15.45 -4.32
C SER A 19 -0.64 15.14 -4.17
N GLY A 20 -1.52 16.07 -4.54
CA GLY A 20 -2.96 15.85 -4.50
C GLY A 20 -3.74 17.15 -4.48
N SER A 21 -4.84 17.20 -5.24
CA SER A 21 -5.76 18.33 -5.22
C SER A 21 -6.18 18.70 -3.79
N GLY A 22 -6.16 19.99 -3.49
CA GLY A 22 -6.63 20.55 -2.24
C GLY A 22 -5.52 20.91 -1.26
N SER A 23 -4.29 20.44 -1.48
CA SER A 23 -3.17 20.72 -0.56
C SER A 23 -2.87 22.21 -0.40
N GLU A 24 -2.85 22.97 -1.50
CA GLU A 24 -2.59 24.41 -1.48
C GLU A 24 -3.74 25.20 -0.84
N VAL A 25 -4.98 24.69 -0.94
CA VAL A 25 -6.15 25.25 -0.26
C VAL A 25 -6.05 24.99 1.25
N GLN A 26 -5.73 23.75 1.66
CA GLN A 26 -5.50 23.40 3.09
C GLN A 26 -4.41 24.27 3.70
N MET A 27 -3.35 24.54 2.93
CA MET A 27 -2.22 25.35 3.36
C MET A 27 -2.47 26.86 3.27
N GLY A 28 -3.57 27.31 2.68
CA GLY A 28 -4.00 28.71 2.64
C GLY A 28 -3.45 29.55 1.47
N TYR A 29 -2.80 28.94 0.48
CA TYR A 29 -2.10 29.66 -0.61
C TYR A 29 -2.45 29.09 -2.00
N ALA A 30 -3.73 29.04 -2.32
CA ALA A 30 -4.21 28.53 -3.61
C ALA A 30 -4.09 29.52 -4.80
N ASP A 31 -3.67 30.76 -4.54
CA ASP A 31 -3.44 31.81 -5.55
C ASP A 31 -4.60 32.01 -6.56
N GLY A 32 -5.84 31.83 -6.09
CA GLY A 32 -7.06 31.95 -6.90
C GLY A 32 -7.18 30.92 -8.03
N ARG A 33 -6.45 29.80 -7.94
CA ARG A 33 -6.45 28.73 -8.95
C ARG A 33 -7.32 27.55 -8.51
N SER A 34 -7.79 26.77 -9.49
CA SER A 34 -8.47 25.50 -9.19
C SER A 34 -7.48 24.46 -8.65
N MET A 35 -7.98 23.55 -7.81
CA MET A 35 -7.17 22.46 -7.25
C MET A 35 -6.54 21.60 -8.36
N LEU A 36 -7.32 21.25 -9.39
CA LEU A 36 -6.82 20.45 -10.52
C LEU A 36 -5.68 21.15 -11.29
N TYR A 37 -5.75 22.47 -11.45
CA TYR A 37 -4.68 23.23 -12.10
C TYR A 37 -3.39 23.17 -11.29
N LEU A 38 -3.49 23.38 -9.97
CA LEU A 38 -2.34 23.32 -9.07
C LEU A 38 -1.76 21.92 -9.03
N GLU A 39 -2.61 20.91 -8.94
CA GLU A 39 -2.19 19.51 -8.96
C GLU A 39 -1.53 19.14 -10.30
N THR A 40 -2.04 19.65 -11.43
CA THR A 40 -1.39 19.46 -12.73
C THR A 40 0.04 20.03 -12.72
N LYS A 41 0.28 21.16 -12.04
CA LYS A 41 1.65 21.67 -11.86
C LYS A 41 2.51 20.72 -11.02
N CYS A 42 1.95 20.13 -9.96
CA CYS A 42 2.64 19.14 -9.14
C CYS A 42 3.01 17.88 -9.94
N ILE A 43 2.13 17.40 -10.81
CA ILE A 43 2.41 16.31 -11.74
C ILE A 43 3.56 16.69 -12.68
N MET A 44 3.52 17.88 -13.29
CA MET A 44 4.59 18.34 -14.18
C MET A 44 5.93 18.55 -13.45
N ILE A 45 5.91 18.98 -12.18
CA ILE A 45 7.10 19.04 -11.33
C ILE A 45 7.68 17.64 -11.10
N THR A 46 6.82 16.65 -10.87
CA THR A 46 7.23 15.26 -10.68
C THR A 46 7.88 14.69 -11.94
N LYS A 47 7.24 14.88 -13.11
CA LYS A 47 7.82 14.47 -14.40
C LYS A 47 9.13 15.20 -14.67
N GLY A 48 9.18 16.52 -14.48
CA GLY A 48 10.37 17.34 -14.68
C GLY A 48 11.52 17.02 -13.73
N ALA A 49 11.23 16.46 -12.54
CA ALA A 49 12.23 16.01 -11.59
C ALA A 49 12.85 14.65 -11.95
N GLY A 50 12.35 13.97 -12.99
CA GLY A 50 12.81 12.62 -13.39
C GLY A 50 12.41 11.54 -12.39
N VAL A 51 11.31 11.74 -11.65
CA VAL A 51 10.78 10.76 -10.71
C VAL A 51 9.89 9.77 -11.46
N GLN A 52 10.04 8.48 -11.16
CA GLN A 52 9.33 7.39 -11.86
C GLN A 52 7.82 7.34 -11.59
N GLY A 53 7.36 7.92 -10.48
CA GLY A 53 5.98 7.78 -10.02
C GLY A 53 5.49 8.87 -9.10
N LEU A 54 4.18 8.90 -8.91
CA LEU A 54 3.45 9.85 -8.11
C LEU A 54 2.33 9.16 -7.34
N GLN A 55 2.23 9.45 -6.05
CA GLN A 55 1.03 9.25 -5.28
C GLN A 55 0.18 10.52 -5.35
N ASN A 56 -0.97 10.46 -6.01
CA ASN A 56 -1.95 11.54 -6.03
C ASN A 56 -3.39 11.01 -6.04
N GLY A 57 -4.36 11.88 -6.24
CA GLY A 57 -5.77 11.58 -6.01
C GLY A 57 -6.27 12.21 -4.72
N SER A 58 -5.88 13.48 -4.50
CA SER A 58 -6.10 14.31 -3.31
C SER A 58 -5.42 13.86 -2.02
N ILE A 59 -5.27 12.55 -1.80
CA ILE A 59 -4.57 11.96 -0.65
C ILE A 59 -5.15 12.53 0.66
N SER A 60 -4.31 13.05 1.56
CA SER A 60 -4.72 13.59 2.87
C SER A 60 -5.55 14.86 2.77
N CYS A 61 -5.70 15.44 1.58
CA CYS A 61 -6.55 16.60 1.34
C CYS A 61 -7.91 16.24 0.74
N CYS A 62 -8.26 14.94 0.69
CA CYS A 62 -9.51 14.47 0.08
C CYS A 62 -10.77 15.14 0.65
N GLY A 63 -10.79 15.46 1.95
CA GLY A 63 -11.88 16.22 2.56
C GLY A 63 -12.14 17.57 1.88
N ILE A 64 -11.09 18.26 1.41
CA ILE A 64 -11.22 19.52 0.66
C ILE A 64 -11.74 19.25 -0.74
N ALA A 65 -11.04 18.43 -1.53
CA ALA A 65 -11.41 18.21 -2.93
C ALA A 65 -12.85 17.70 -3.04
N MET A 66 -13.26 16.81 -2.13
CA MET A 66 -14.59 16.21 -2.11
C MET A 66 -15.67 17.10 -1.48
N SER A 67 -15.32 18.27 -0.93
CA SER A 67 -16.29 19.24 -0.39
C SER A 67 -16.96 20.10 -1.47
N VAL A 68 -16.40 20.14 -2.69
CA VAL A 68 -16.84 21.03 -3.77
C VAL A 68 -17.46 20.24 -4.95
N PRO A 69 -18.29 20.89 -5.79
CA PRO A 69 -18.84 20.27 -6.99
C PRO A 69 -17.76 19.69 -7.90
N SER A 70 -18.03 18.52 -8.48
CA SER A 70 -17.08 17.80 -9.35
C SER A 70 -15.77 17.36 -8.65
N GLY A 71 -15.68 17.44 -7.32
CA GLY A 71 -14.49 17.04 -6.55
C GLY A 71 -13.98 15.63 -6.89
N VAL A 72 -14.86 14.62 -6.80
CA VAL A 72 -14.54 13.22 -7.11
C VAL A 72 -14.02 13.08 -8.54
N ARG A 73 -14.70 13.70 -9.51
CA ARG A 73 -14.27 13.70 -10.91
C ARG A 73 -12.91 14.38 -11.08
N SER A 74 -12.65 15.49 -10.38
CA SER A 74 -11.36 16.19 -10.42
C SER A 74 -10.22 15.30 -9.92
N VAL A 75 -10.48 14.53 -8.86
CA VAL A 75 -9.52 13.58 -8.27
C VAL A 75 -9.23 12.41 -9.21
N HIS A 76 -10.22 11.93 -9.97
CA HIS A 76 -9.94 10.97 -11.04
C HIS A 76 -9.16 11.59 -12.21
N ALA A 77 -9.43 12.87 -12.51
CA ALA A 77 -8.74 13.56 -13.60
C ALA A 77 -7.24 13.76 -13.30
N GLU A 78 -6.85 14.08 -12.07
CA GLU A 78 -5.42 14.17 -11.72
C GLU A 78 -4.71 12.82 -11.80
N ASN A 79 -5.37 11.72 -11.41
CA ASN A 79 -4.83 10.36 -11.58
C ASN A 79 -4.62 10.05 -13.07
N LEU A 80 -5.59 10.39 -13.92
CA LEU A 80 -5.47 10.22 -15.36
C LEU A 80 -4.34 11.07 -15.96
N ILE A 81 -4.20 12.32 -15.53
CA ILE A 81 -3.11 13.20 -16.00
C ILE A 81 -1.75 12.61 -15.61
N THR A 82 -1.60 12.06 -14.41
CA THR A 82 -0.38 11.35 -13.97
C THR A 82 -0.04 10.22 -14.92
N ALA A 83 -0.99 9.32 -15.19
CA ALA A 83 -0.79 8.18 -16.08
C ALA A 83 -0.48 8.62 -17.52
N MET A 84 -1.19 9.63 -18.05
CA MET A 84 -0.93 10.22 -19.37
C MET A 84 0.43 10.90 -19.48
N CYS A 85 1.01 11.31 -18.35
CA CYS A 85 2.37 11.82 -18.26
C CYS A 85 3.42 10.72 -18.16
N ASP A 86 3.04 9.44 -18.31
CA ASP A 86 3.96 8.30 -18.24
C ASP A 86 4.70 8.28 -16.89
N LEU A 87 3.90 8.34 -15.82
CA LEU A 87 4.33 8.20 -14.43
C LEU A 87 3.54 7.04 -13.81
N GLU A 88 4.20 6.24 -12.99
CA GLU A 88 3.51 5.32 -12.06
C GLU A 88 2.53 6.13 -11.22
N ASN A 89 1.29 5.65 -11.11
CA ASN A 89 0.22 6.30 -10.37
C ASN A 89 -0.28 5.45 -9.21
N ALA A 90 0.06 5.89 -7.98
CA ALA A 90 -0.53 5.37 -6.76
C ALA A 90 -1.73 6.26 -6.37
N SER A 91 -2.95 5.80 -6.68
CA SER A 91 -4.08 6.67 -7.02
C SER A 91 -4.98 7.11 -5.85
N GLY A 92 -4.42 7.18 -4.64
CA GLY A 92 -5.13 7.62 -3.46
C GLY A 92 -5.97 6.48 -2.87
N CYS A 93 -7.26 6.73 -2.67
CA CYS A 93 -8.17 5.85 -1.91
C CYS A 93 -7.66 5.55 -0.49
N ASP A 94 -6.73 6.34 0.02
CA ASP A 94 -5.96 6.07 1.22
C ASP A 94 -6.39 6.92 2.43
N GLN A 95 -7.43 7.73 2.24
CA GLN A 95 -7.87 8.73 3.22
C GLN A 95 -9.39 8.86 3.25
N ILE A 96 -9.94 8.94 4.47
CA ILE A 96 -11.37 9.13 4.69
C ILE A 96 -11.81 10.56 4.33
N PHE A 97 -12.95 10.67 3.64
CA PHE A 97 -13.57 11.98 3.32
C PHE A 97 -15.08 12.01 3.58
N SER A 98 -15.67 10.88 3.91
CA SER A 98 -17.11 10.71 4.01
C SER A 98 -17.45 9.62 5.03
N PRO A 99 -18.48 9.83 5.87
CA PRO A 99 -19.01 8.76 6.73
C PRO A 99 -19.99 7.84 5.98
N SER A 100 -20.36 8.16 4.74
CA SER A 100 -21.27 7.35 3.92
C SER A 100 -20.50 6.32 3.11
N ASP A 101 -20.85 5.04 3.28
CA ASP A 101 -20.31 3.90 2.53
C ASP A 101 -20.50 4.06 1.02
N LEU A 102 -21.72 4.41 0.60
CA LEU A 102 -22.02 4.63 -0.80
C LEU A 102 -21.13 5.71 -1.42
N ARG A 103 -20.83 6.77 -0.68
CA ARG A 103 -20.01 7.89 -1.19
C ARG A 103 -18.53 7.52 -1.26
N ARG A 104 -17.98 6.80 -0.27
CA ARG A 104 -16.59 6.28 -0.35
C ARG A 104 -16.43 5.27 -1.47
N ALA A 105 -17.41 4.39 -1.66
CA ALA A 105 -17.45 3.41 -2.74
C ALA A 105 -17.49 4.08 -4.12
N ALA A 106 -18.36 5.09 -4.30
CA ALA A 106 -18.45 5.85 -5.55
C ALA A 106 -17.14 6.58 -5.93
N ARG A 107 -16.29 6.92 -4.95
CA ARG A 107 -14.93 7.46 -5.19
C ARG A 107 -13.92 6.40 -5.57
N THR A 108 -14.11 5.15 -5.15
CA THR A 108 -13.14 4.08 -5.37
C THR A 108 -13.40 3.31 -6.66
N PHE A 109 -14.67 3.00 -6.96
CA PHE A 109 -15.03 2.08 -8.03
C PHE A 109 -14.50 2.46 -9.42
N PRO A 110 -14.47 3.74 -9.84
CA PRO A 110 -13.87 4.09 -11.12
C PRO A 110 -12.40 3.68 -11.25
N LEU A 111 -11.64 3.69 -10.14
CA LEU A 111 -10.23 3.26 -10.13
C LEU A 111 -10.10 1.74 -10.08
N VAL A 112 -10.96 1.05 -9.34
CA VAL A 112 -10.99 -0.42 -9.29
C VAL A 112 -11.34 -1.00 -10.66
N ILE A 113 -12.32 -0.41 -11.35
CA ILE A 113 -12.77 -0.87 -12.67
C ILE A 113 -11.72 -0.59 -13.74
N ALA A 114 -11.08 0.58 -13.71
CA ALA A 114 -10.09 0.95 -14.71
C ALA A 114 -8.71 0.31 -14.46
N GLY A 115 -8.35 0.10 -13.20
CA GLY A 115 -7.00 -0.25 -12.77
C GLY A 115 -6.06 0.96 -12.77
N THR A 116 -5.14 0.99 -11.81
CA THR A 116 -3.96 1.88 -11.77
C THR A 116 -2.79 1.09 -11.20
N ASP A 117 -1.55 1.59 -11.30
CA ASP A 117 -0.36 0.89 -10.78
C ASP A 117 -0.53 0.51 -9.30
N PHE A 118 -1.13 1.39 -8.50
CA PHE A 118 -1.68 1.04 -7.18
C PHE A 118 -3.08 1.66 -7.03
N ILE A 119 -4.14 0.83 -7.09
CA ILE A 119 -5.55 1.26 -6.93
C ILE A 119 -5.77 1.98 -5.60
N PHE A 120 -5.08 1.50 -4.56
CA PHE A 120 -4.98 2.16 -3.27
C PHE A 120 -3.51 2.47 -3.00
N SER A 121 -3.19 3.73 -2.73
CA SER A 121 -1.88 4.11 -2.19
C SER A 121 -1.78 3.95 -0.67
N GLY A 122 -2.79 3.34 -0.05
CA GLY A 122 -2.90 3.14 1.39
C GLY A 122 -4.25 2.59 1.81
N TYR A 123 -4.62 1.40 1.30
CA TYR A 123 -5.73 0.63 1.87
C TYR A 123 -5.40 0.35 3.35
N GLY A 124 -6.34 0.57 4.26
CA GLY A 124 -6.12 0.36 5.69
C GLY A 124 -5.94 -1.13 6.00
N GLY A 125 -4.71 -1.58 6.25
CA GLY A 125 -4.42 -2.95 6.74
C GLY A 125 -4.76 -3.17 8.23
N VAL A 126 -5.36 -2.17 8.86
CA VAL A 126 -5.80 -2.12 10.26
C VAL A 126 -7.14 -1.38 10.29
N PRO A 127 -7.98 -1.57 11.32
CA PRO A 127 -9.20 -0.77 11.47
C PRO A 127 -8.88 0.72 11.56
N ASN A 128 -9.78 1.56 11.07
CA ASN A 128 -9.55 3.00 10.95
C ASN A 128 -9.25 3.71 12.26
N TYR A 129 -9.67 3.16 13.41
CA TYR A 129 -9.31 3.73 14.71
C TYR A 129 -7.80 3.64 15.03
N ASP A 130 -7.06 2.74 14.37
CA ASP A 130 -5.60 2.59 14.47
C ASP A 130 -4.85 3.23 13.30
N ASN A 131 -5.57 3.70 12.29
CA ASN A 131 -4.93 4.29 11.12
C ASN A 131 -4.35 5.67 11.48
N MET A 132 -3.03 5.72 11.63
CA MET A 132 -2.28 6.93 12.00
C MET A 132 -2.23 8.00 10.90
N PHE A 133 -2.79 7.74 9.72
CA PHE A 133 -3.07 8.74 8.69
C PHE A 133 -4.50 9.31 8.82
N ALA A 134 -5.12 9.21 9.99
CA ALA A 134 -6.48 9.70 10.26
C ALA A 134 -7.59 8.98 9.49
N GLY A 135 -7.39 7.69 9.21
CA GLY A 135 -8.37 6.82 8.55
C GLY A 135 -8.18 6.74 7.04
N ALA A 136 -8.25 5.52 6.51
CA ALA A 136 -8.28 5.22 5.08
C ALA A 136 -9.71 5.22 4.52
N ASN A 137 -9.83 5.32 3.19
CA ASN A 137 -11.14 5.28 2.54
C ASN A 137 -11.77 3.87 2.61
N PHE A 138 -10.93 2.84 2.62
CA PHE A 138 -11.29 1.45 2.93
C PHE A 138 -10.30 0.92 3.96
N ASP A 139 -10.76 0.15 4.94
CA ASP A 139 -9.94 -0.40 6.01
C ASP A 139 -10.09 -1.91 6.19
N ALA A 140 -9.55 -2.46 7.28
CA ALA A 140 -9.55 -3.88 7.53
C ALA A 140 -10.96 -4.49 7.66
N GLU A 141 -11.98 -3.69 8.01
CA GLU A 141 -13.37 -4.14 8.11
C GLU A 141 -14.03 -4.24 6.73
N ASP A 142 -13.44 -3.64 5.70
CA ASP A 142 -13.95 -3.66 4.32
C ASP A 142 -13.36 -4.80 3.45
N PHE A 143 -12.46 -5.64 3.99
CA PHE A 143 -11.76 -6.64 3.18
C PHE A 143 -12.73 -7.60 2.45
N ASP A 144 -13.73 -8.11 3.16
CA ASP A 144 -14.70 -9.05 2.59
C ASP A 144 -15.55 -8.39 1.49
N ASP A 145 -16.07 -7.18 1.73
CA ASP A 145 -16.79 -6.41 0.71
C ASP A 145 -15.93 -6.16 -0.54
N TYR A 146 -14.65 -5.81 -0.34
CA TYR A 146 -13.73 -5.55 -1.45
C TYR A 146 -13.45 -6.82 -2.28
N LEU A 147 -13.35 -7.99 -1.64
CA LEU A 147 -13.22 -9.28 -2.31
C LEU A 147 -14.47 -9.64 -3.11
N VAL A 148 -15.66 -9.43 -2.54
CA VAL A 148 -16.93 -9.64 -3.24
C VAL A 148 -17.06 -8.72 -4.45
N ILE A 149 -16.68 -7.45 -4.34
CA ILE A 149 -16.71 -6.50 -5.46
C ILE A 149 -15.81 -6.95 -6.61
N GLN A 150 -14.60 -7.46 -6.31
CA GLN A 150 -13.69 -7.99 -7.33
C GLN A 150 -14.32 -9.16 -8.09
N ARG A 151 -14.94 -10.08 -7.37
CA ARG A 151 -15.67 -11.24 -7.91
C ARG A 151 -16.85 -10.81 -8.78
N ASP A 152 -17.70 -9.91 -8.27
CA ASP A 152 -18.95 -9.51 -8.92
C ASP A 152 -18.71 -8.71 -10.21
N LEU A 153 -17.66 -7.88 -10.23
CA LEU A 153 -17.34 -7.05 -11.40
C LEU A 153 -16.34 -7.71 -12.36
N THR A 154 -15.79 -8.88 -12.01
CA THR A 154 -14.70 -9.53 -12.76
C THR A 154 -13.51 -8.58 -12.95
N VAL A 155 -13.05 -7.99 -11.84
CA VAL A 155 -11.95 -7.02 -11.81
C VAL A 155 -10.86 -7.45 -10.84
N ASN A 156 -9.59 -7.25 -11.23
CA ASN A 156 -8.47 -7.47 -10.32
C ASN A 156 -8.23 -6.19 -9.51
N GLY A 157 -8.72 -6.19 -8.27
CA GLY A 157 -8.51 -5.14 -7.29
C GLY A 157 -7.20 -5.26 -6.51
N GLY A 158 -6.37 -6.27 -6.79
CA GLY A 158 -5.05 -6.48 -6.20
C GLY A 158 -5.05 -7.23 -4.86
N LEU A 159 -6.19 -7.74 -4.40
CA LEU A 159 -6.32 -8.52 -3.16
C LEU A 159 -7.00 -9.86 -3.42
N VAL A 160 -6.57 -10.90 -2.72
CA VAL A 160 -7.13 -12.25 -2.79
C VAL A 160 -7.65 -12.69 -1.42
N PRO A 161 -8.65 -13.57 -1.35
CA PRO A 161 -9.14 -14.09 -0.08
C PRO A 161 -8.05 -14.90 0.65
N VAL A 162 -8.08 -14.84 1.98
CA VAL A 162 -7.20 -15.59 2.87
C VAL A 162 -8.04 -16.31 3.92
N THR A 163 -7.54 -17.43 4.44
CA THR A 163 -8.21 -18.09 5.57
C THR A 163 -7.77 -17.49 6.90
N GLU A 164 -8.63 -17.63 7.91
CA GLU A 164 -8.31 -17.24 9.28
C GLU A 164 -7.06 -17.98 9.79
N GLU A 165 -6.97 -19.31 9.55
CA GLU A 165 -5.82 -20.13 9.95
C GLU A 165 -4.50 -19.63 9.33
N GLN A 166 -4.50 -19.30 8.03
CA GLN A 166 -3.33 -18.73 7.36
C GLN A 166 -2.95 -17.38 7.97
N THR A 167 -3.95 -16.56 8.26
CA THR A 167 -3.77 -15.21 8.83
C THR A 167 -3.19 -15.29 10.25
N ILE A 168 -3.73 -16.16 11.11
CA ILE A 168 -3.21 -16.44 12.45
C ILE A 168 -1.75 -16.91 12.35
N ALA A 169 -1.46 -17.88 11.48
CA ALA A 169 -0.12 -18.44 11.34
C ALA A 169 0.91 -17.39 10.91
N VAL A 170 0.59 -16.54 9.92
CA VAL A 170 1.52 -15.51 9.43
C VAL A 170 1.71 -14.38 10.45
N ARG A 171 0.63 -13.93 11.13
CA ARG A 171 0.71 -12.90 12.17
C ARG A 171 1.54 -13.36 13.36
N ASN A 172 1.30 -14.58 13.81
CA ASN A 172 2.06 -15.17 14.90
C ASN A 172 3.55 -15.31 14.55
N ARG A 173 3.85 -15.81 13.34
CA ARG A 173 5.23 -15.91 12.85
C ARG A 173 5.91 -14.54 12.81
N ALA A 174 5.21 -13.51 12.33
CA ALA A 174 5.72 -12.14 12.30
C ALA A 174 5.96 -11.58 13.72
N ALA A 175 5.03 -11.81 14.65
CA ALA A 175 5.16 -11.38 16.05
C ALA A 175 6.36 -12.04 16.75
N ARG A 176 6.59 -13.34 16.53
CA ARG A 176 7.77 -14.05 17.05
C ARG A 176 9.07 -13.56 16.39
N ALA A 177 9.05 -13.25 15.10
CA ALA A 177 10.22 -12.71 14.41
C ALA A 177 10.64 -11.34 14.96
N ILE A 178 9.69 -10.43 15.18
CA ILE A 178 9.98 -9.12 15.76
C ILE A 178 10.39 -9.23 17.24
N GLN A 179 9.78 -10.16 18.00
CA GLN A 179 10.21 -10.49 19.36
C GLN A 179 11.69 -10.91 19.41
N ALA A 180 12.09 -11.81 18.51
CA ALA A 180 13.48 -12.28 18.42
C ALA A 180 14.46 -11.15 18.08
N VAL A 181 14.07 -10.26 17.15
CA VAL A 181 14.85 -9.06 16.80
C VAL A 181 15.04 -8.14 18.02
N PHE A 182 13.95 -7.84 18.76
CA PHE A 182 14.03 -6.99 19.95
C PHE A 182 14.93 -7.59 21.02
N LYS A 183 14.81 -8.91 21.24
CA LYS A 183 15.65 -9.67 22.16
C LYS A 183 17.13 -9.61 21.78
N GLU A 184 17.47 -9.74 20.49
CA GLU A 184 18.86 -9.71 20.03
C GLU A 184 19.53 -8.37 20.30
N PHE A 185 18.81 -7.26 20.10
CA PHE A 185 19.36 -5.92 20.28
C PHE A 185 19.26 -5.39 21.71
N GLY A 186 18.65 -6.16 22.63
CA GLY A 186 18.40 -5.74 24.00
C GLY A 186 17.45 -4.54 24.08
N PHE A 187 16.47 -4.49 23.18
CA PHE A 187 15.38 -3.51 23.22
C PHE A 187 14.34 -3.92 24.29
N PRO A 188 13.42 -3.00 24.67
CA PRO A 188 12.37 -3.32 25.64
C PRO A 188 11.61 -4.57 25.22
N GLU A 189 11.53 -5.54 26.12
CA GLU A 189 11.04 -6.89 25.82
C GLU A 189 9.68 -6.88 25.12
N ILE A 190 9.51 -7.76 24.13
CA ILE A 190 8.20 -8.13 23.58
C ILE A 190 7.85 -9.47 24.24
N THR A 191 6.82 -9.46 25.07
CA THR A 191 6.41 -10.63 25.85
C THR A 191 5.63 -11.64 25.01
N ASP A 192 5.52 -12.88 25.49
CA ASP A 192 4.68 -13.89 24.84
C ASP A 192 3.19 -13.51 24.86
N GLU A 193 2.76 -12.73 25.87
CA GLU A 193 1.41 -12.15 25.93
C GLU A 193 1.18 -11.17 24.77
N GLU A 194 2.15 -10.31 24.46
CA GLU A 194 2.08 -9.42 23.30
C GLU A 194 2.11 -10.18 21.97
N VAL A 195 2.89 -11.26 21.88
CA VAL A 195 2.92 -12.13 20.68
C VAL A 195 1.55 -12.78 20.46
N GLU A 196 0.94 -13.31 21.50
CA GLU A 196 -0.38 -13.94 21.42
C GLU A 196 -1.46 -12.89 21.08
N ALA A 197 -1.45 -11.73 21.75
CA ALA A 197 -2.37 -10.63 21.46
C ALA A 197 -2.22 -10.14 20.01
N ALA A 198 -0.99 -9.95 19.52
CA ALA A 198 -0.74 -9.57 18.13
C ALA A 198 -1.25 -10.62 17.12
N THR A 199 -1.26 -11.90 17.51
CA THR A 199 -1.72 -13.00 16.66
C THR A 199 -3.21 -12.88 16.35
N TYR A 200 -4.04 -12.57 17.34
CA TYR A 200 -5.51 -12.61 17.22
C TYR A 200 -6.20 -11.23 17.26
N SER A 201 -5.46 -10.16 17.51
CA SER A 201 -5.99 -8.79 17.58
C SER A 201 -6.60 -8.32 16.26
N HIS A 202 -7.73 -7.61 16.38
CA HIS A 202 -8.23 -6.76 15.30
C HIS A 202 -7.41 -5.47 15.21
N GLY A 203 -7.08 -4.89 16.37
CA GLY A 203 -6.25 -3.69 16.45
C GLY A 203 -5.68 -3.43 17.84
N SER A 204 -5.22 -2.20 18.08
CA SER A 204 -4.46 -1.82 19.27
C SER A 204 -5.28 -1.90 20.57
N LYS A 205 -6.61 -1.96 20.48
CA LYS A 205 -7.49 -2.16 21.64
C LYS A 205 -7.33 -3.53 22.28
N ASP A 206 -6.87 -4.50 21.50
CA ASP A 206 -6.64 -5.88 21.93
C ASP A 206 -5.17 -6.11 22.34
N MET A 207 -4.32 -5.08 22.27
CA MET A 207 -2.89 -5.17 22.56
C MET A 207 -2.56 -4.73 23.99
N PRO A 208 -1.69 -5.46 24.71
CA PRO A 208 -1.15 -5.00 25.98
C PRO A 208 -0.45 -3.64 25.85
N PRO A 209 -0.55 -2.75 26.84
CA PRO A 209 0.12 -1.46 26.81
C PRO A 209 1.64 -1.63 26.94
N ARG A 210 2.40 -0.89 26.13
CA ARG A 210 3.86 -0.81 26.21
C ARG A 210 4.34 0.50 26.84
N SER A 211 5.55 0.48 27.39
CA SER A 211 6.22 1.70 27.86
C SER A 211 6.72 2.53 26.68
N ILE A 212 5.89 3.48 26.22
CA ILE A 212 6.22 4.39 25.12
C ILE A 212 7.57 5.09 25.34
N ARG A 213 7.89 5.46 26.59
CA ARG A 213 9.16 6.12 26.92
C ARG A 213 10.35 5.21 26.64
N GLU A 214 10.27 3.95 27.05
CA GLU A 214 11.36 2.99 26.88
C GLU A 214 11.56 2.66 25.40
N ASP A 215 10.47 2.47 24.65
CA ASP A 215 10.54 2.23 23.21
C ASP A 215 11.14 3.43 22.45
N ILE A 216 10.78 4.66 22.81
CA ILE A 216 11.39 5.88 22.22
C ILE A 216 12.90 5.94 22.51
N ASN A 217 13.31 5.65 23.75
CA ASN A 217 14.72 5.64 24.13
C ASN A 217 15.49 4.56 23.33
N ALA A 218 14.91 3.37 23.20
CA ALA A 218 15.49 2.27 22.45
C ALA A 218 15.62 2.59 20.95
N ALA A 219 14.60 3.23 20.35
CA ALA A 219 14.65 3.67 18.97
C ALA A 219 15.75 4.72 18.74
N GLN A 220 15.94 5.67 19.67
CA GLN A 220 17.05 6.63 19.60
C GLN A 220 18.41 5.94 19.72
N ASP A 221 18.53 4.97 20.62
CA ASP A 221 19.78 4.24 20.82
C ASP A 221 20.10 3.32 19.64
N MET A 222 19.10 2.73 18.99
CA MET A 222 19.23 2.01 17.72
C MET A 222 19.87 2.90 16.65
N MET A 223 19.37 4.14 16.51
CA MET A 223 19.91 5.11 15.55
C MET A 223 21.34 5.53 15.89
N LYS A 224 21.67 5.77 17.16
CA LYS A 224 23.03 6.10 17.61
C LYS A 224 24.02 4.96 17.36
N LYS A 225 23.59 3.71 17.56
CA LYS A 225 24.39 2.52 17.29
C LYS A 225 24.58 2.25 15.78
N GLY A 226 23.83 2.95 14.93
CA GLY A 226 23.88 2.78 13.48
C GLY A 226 23.40 1.39 13.04
N ILE A 227 22.43 0.81 13.74
CA ILE A 227 21.86 -0.49 13.38
C ILE A 227 21.26 -0.39 11.96
N THR A 228 21.64 -1.34 11.11
CA THR A 228 21.25 -1.38 9.69
C THR A 228 20.38 -2.61 9.40
N GLY A 229 19.83 -2.67 8.18
CA GLY A 229 19.10 -3.86 7.72
C GLY A 229 19.94 -5.14 7.73
N LEU A 230 21.27 -5.06 7.59
CA LEU A 230 22.15 -6.23 7.68
C LEU A 230 22.22 -6.79 9.10
N ASP A 231 22.15 -5.92 10.10
CA ASP A 231 22.12 -6.34 11.51
C ASP A 231 20.80 -7.04 11.83
N LEU A 232 19.68 -6.52 11.30
CA LEU A 232 18.37 -7.18 11.42
C LEU A 232 18.37 -8.59 10.81
N ILE A 233 18.99 -8.76 9.63
CA ILE A 233 19.13 -10.08 8.98
C ILE A 233 19.93 -11.04 9.85
N LYS A 234 21.07 -10.60 10.41
CA LYS A 234 21.89 -11.44 11.29
C LYS A 234 21.12 -11.85 12.54
N ALA A 235 20.35 -10.93 13.11
CA ALA A 235 19.47 -11.22 14.24
C ALA A 235 18.46 -12.31 13.88
N LEU A 236 17.75 -12.17 12.77
CA LEU A 236 16.76 -13.16 12.32
C LEU A 236 17.38 -14.55 12.08
N ILE A 237 18.53 -14.63 11.41
CA ILE A 237 19.26 -15.91 11.19
C ILE A 237 19.62 -16.55 12.54
N LYS A 238 20.15 -15.77 13.48
CA LYS A 238 20.58 -16.29 14.79
C LYS A 238 19.42 -16.89 15.60
N HIS A 239 18.21 -16.40 15.38
CA HIS A 239 17.00 -16.85 16.08
C HIS A 239 16.12 -17.78 15.24
N GLY A 240 16.63 -18.35 14.14
CA GLY A 240 15.94 -19.40 13.36
C GLY A 240 14.86 -18.89 12.40
N PHE A 241 14.95 -17.63 11.96
CA PHE A 241 14.08 -17.02 10.94
C PHE A 241 14.85 -16.82 9.63
N GLU A 242 15.57 -17.83 9.17
CA GLU A 242 16.44 -17.76 7.98
C GLU A 242 15.68 -17.40 6.70
N ASP A 243 14.42 -17.84 6.58
CA ASP A 243 13.56 -17.52 5.45
C ASP A 243 13.20 -16.03 5.40
N ILE A 244 12.79 -15.45 6.55
CA ILE A 244 12.49 -14.02 6.66
C ILE A 244 13.77 -13.21 6.44
N ALA A 245 14.89 -13.67 6.99
CA ALA A 245 16.18 -13.04 6.78
C ALA A 245 16.60 -13.05 5.30
N ALA A 246 16.38 -14.16 4.60
CA ALA A 246 16.64 -14.28 3.17
C ALA A 246 15.77 -13.31 2.35
N ASN A 247 14.47 -13.19 2.68
CA ASN A 247 13.56 -12.24 2.01
C ASN A 247 14.02 -10.79 2.20
N LEU A 248 14.37 -10.38 3.43
CA LEU A 248 14.92 -9.05 3.68
C LEU A 248 16.25 -8.82 2.96
N PHE A 249 17.09 -9.85 2.84
CA PHE A 249 18.33 -9.77 2.09
C PHE A 249 18.09 -9.53 0.61
N GLN A 250 17.13 -10.24 -0.01
CA GLN A 250 16.77 -10.01 -1.41
C GLN A 250 16.22 -8.59 -1.61
N MET A 251 15.36 -8.11 -0.72
CA MET A 251 14.87 -6.72 -0.76
C MET A 251 16.01 -5.70 -0.70
N MET A 252 17.08 -5.96 0.05
CA MET A 252 18.27 -5.11 0.02
C MET A 252 19.09 -5.25 -1.26
N LYS A 253 19.17 -6.45 -1.85
CA LYS A 253 19.86 -6.66 -3.13
C LYS A 253 19.22 -5.91 -4.29
N HIS A 254 17.90 -5.70 -4.29
CA HIS A 254 17.25 -4.86 -5.30
C HIS A 254 17.75 -3.41 -5.30
N LYS A 255 18.32 -2.92 -4.17
CA LYS A 255 18.99 -1.61 -4.12
C LYS A 255 20.34 -1.60 -4.87
N VAL A 256 20.91 -2.77 -5.12
CA VAL A 256 22.18 -2.88 -5.86
C VAL A 256 21.90 -2.97 -7.36
N THR A 257 20.86 -3.72 -7.77
CA THR A 257 20.54 -3.90 -9.19
C THR A 257 19.86 -2.67 -9.79
N GLY A 258 19.06 -1.95 -9.00
CA GLY A 258 18.37 -0.75 -9.45
C GLY A 258 17.12 -1.02 -10.30
N ASP A 259 16.74 -2.28 -10.52
CA ASP A 259 15.56 -2.64 -11.31
C ASP A 259 14.27 -2.08 -10.67
N LEU A 260 14.21 -2.06 -9.34
CA LEU A 260 13.08 -1.51 -8.59
C LEU A 260 12.96 0.03 -8.74
N LEU A 261 13.94 0.72 -9.33
CA LEU A 261 13.87 2.15 -9.60
C LEU A 261 12.98 2.49 -10.81
N GLN A 262 12.61 1.49 -11.61
CA GLN A 262 11.82 1.69 -12.82
C GLN A 262 10.36 2.00 -12.51
N THR A 263 9.69 2.62 -13.48
CA THR A 263 8.28 2.98 -13.43
C THR A 263 7.43 1.76 -13.06
N SER A 264 6.59 1.92 -12.03
CA SER A 264 5.63 0.90 -11.57
C SER A 264 6.25 -0.38 -11.02
N ALA A 265 7.56 -0.35 -10.70
CA ALA A 265 8.26 -1.53 -10.24
C ALA A 265 7.78 -2.05 -8.88
N ILE A 266 7.43 -3.34 -8.81
CA ILE A 266 7.14 -4.15 -7.61
C ILE A 266 7.97 -5.44 -7.62
N VAL A 267 7.96 -6.19 -6.51
CA VAL A 267 8.67 -7.47 -6.37
C VAL A 267 7.65 -8.59 -6.21
N THR A 268 7.77 -9.66 -7.02
CA THR A 268 6.91 -10.86 -6.92
C THR A 268 7.34 -11.78 -5.78
N ALA A 269 6.53 -12.81 -5.50
CA ALA A 269 6.88 -13.85 -4.53
C ALA A 269 8.18 -14.59 -4.90
N GLU A 270 8.51 -14.68 -6.19
CA GLU A 270 9.73 -15.30 -6.73
C GLU A 270 10.93 -14.35 -6.73
N ASN A 271 10.82 -13.19 -6.06
CA ASN A 271 11.82 -12.13 -6.03
C ASN A 271 12.19 -11.59 -7.42
N GLN A 272 11.24 -11.59 -8.36
CA GLN A 272 11.41 -10.95 -9.67
C GLN A 272 10.83 -9.53 -9.63
N VAL A 273 11.46 -8.60 -10.35
CA VAL A 273 10.92 -7.25 -10.49
C VAL A 273 9.95 -7.20 -11.67
N LEU A 274 8.69 -6.86 -11.39
CA LEU A 274 7.72 -6.50 -12.42
C LEU A 274 7.61 -4.98 -12.47
N SER A 275 7.63 -4.39 -13.65
CA SER A 275 7.58 -2.93 -13.84
C SER A 275 6.92 -2.59 -15.17
N ALA A 276 6.70 -1.31 -15.45
CA ALA A 276 6.19 -0.85 -16.74
C ALA A 276 7.24 -0.92 -17.88
N ILE A 277 8.26 -1.78 -17.76
CA ILE A 277 9.28 -2.01 -18.78
C ILE A 277 9.25 -3.49 -19.18
N GLY A 278 9.36 -3.74 -20.48
CA GLY A 278 9.39 -5.09 -21.05
C GLY A 278 7.98 -5.66 -21.22
N ASP A 279 7.83 -6.95 -20.94
CA ASP A 279 6.62 -7.73 -21.25
C ASP A 279 5.41 -7.37 -20.37
N MET A 280 5.61 -6.60 -19.30
CA MET A 280 4.55 -6.15 -18.38
C MET A 280 4.03 -4.73 -18.71
N LEU A 281 4.46 -4.17 -19.85
CA LEU A 281 3.94 -2.88 -20.32
C LEU A 281 2.45 -3.00 -20.66
N ASN A 282 1.64 -2.08 -20.12
CA ASN A 282 0.23 -2.00 -20.49
C ASN A 282 0.09 -1.68 -21.99
N ASP A 283 -0.51 -2.61 -22.74
CA ASP A 283 -0.65 -2.55 -24.20
C ASP A 283 -2.11 -2.39 -24.66
N TYR A 284 -2.99 -1.91 -23.77
CA TYR A 284 -4.41 -1.72 -24.06
C TYR A 284 -4.67 -0.89 -25.33
N ARG A 285 -5.46 -1.47 -26.24
CA ARG A 285 -5.90 -0.90 -27.53
C ARG A 285 -7.41 -1.06 -27.76
N GLY A 286 -8.16 -1.38 -26.71
CA GLY A 286 -9.60 -1.65 -26.77
C GLY A 286 -9.95 -3.10 -26.37
N PRO A 287 -11.21 -3.52 -26.56
CA PRO A 287 -11.65 -4.86 -26.19
C PRO A 287 -10.78 -5.97 -26.80
N GLY A 288 -10.42 -6.96 -25.98
CA GLY A 288 -9.56 -8.09 -26.39
C GLY A 288 -8.05 -7.80 -26.37
N THR A 289 -7.62 -6.70 -25.74
CA THR A 289 -6.21 -6.33 -25.56
C THR A 289 -5.98 -5.81 -24.14
N GLY A 290 -4.73 -5.65 -23.70
CA GLY A 290 -4.40 -5.24 -22.34
C GLY A 290 -4.54 -6.37 -21.32
N TYR A 291 -4.39 -6.01 -20.04
CA TYR A 291 -4.58 -6.94 -18.93
C TYR A 291 -6.02 -7.47 -18.87
N ARG A 292 -6.17 -8.79 -18.72
CA ARG A 292 -7.47 -9.47 -18.61
C ARG A 292 -7.39 -10.50 -17.50
N LEU A 293 -8.17 -10.28 -16.45
CA LEU A 293 -8.23 -11.18 -15.28
C LEU A 293 -8.61 -12.61 -15.69
N GLU A 294 -9.53 -12.78 -16.65
CA GLU A 294 -9.95 -14.10 -17.14
C GLU A 294 -8.82 -14.93 -17.78
N GLU A 295 -7.76 -14.27 -18.27
CA GLU A 295 -6.58 -14.94 -18.84
C GLU A 295 -5.55 -15.30 -17.75
N ASP A 296 -5.61 -14.63 -16.60
CA ASP A 296 -4.89 -14.98 -15.38
C ASP A 296 -5.74 -15.95 -14.53
N THR A 297 -5.82 -17.19 -15.00
CA THR A 297 -6.71 -18.22 -14.43
C THR A 297 -6.44 -18.47 -12.95
N GLU A 298 -5.19 -18.40 -12.52
CA GLU A 298 -4.83 -18.62 -11.11
C GLU A 298 -5.39 -17.51 -10.22
N THR A 299 -5.22 -16.24 -10.60
CA THR A 299 -5.77 -15.11 -9.84
C THR A 299 -7.29 -15.10 -9.90
N TRP A 300 -7.87 -15.41 -11.07
CA TRP A 300 -9.32 -15.46 -11.23
C TRP A 300 -9.97 -16.51 -10.33
N GLU A 301 -9.42 -17.73 -10.30
CA GLU A 301 -9.90 -18.80 -9.40
C GLU A 301 -9.82 -18.38 -7.93
N LYS A 302 -8.76 -17.67 -7.52
CA LYS A 302 -8.64 -17.14 -6.15
C LYS A 302 -9.72 -16.11 -5.85
N ILE A 303 -9.98 -15.17 -6.76
CA ILE A 303 -10.99 -14.12 -6.58
C ILE A 303 -12.41 -14.73 -6.49
N GLN A 304 -12.68 -15.81 -7.22
CA GLN A 304 -13.99 -16.48 -7.16
C GLN A 304 -14.23 -17.19 -5.82
N ARG A 305 -13.19 -17.80 -5.24
CA ARG A 305 -13.26 -18.63 -4.02
C ARG A 305 -13.23 -17.79 -2.73
N ILE A 306 -14.25 -16.96 -2.54
CA ILE A 306 -14.43 -16.22 -1.29
C ILE A 306 -14.83 -17.17 -0.15
N PRO A 307 -14.44 -16.93 1.12
CA PRO A 307 -14.74 -17.82 2.24
C PRO A 307 -16.23 -18.06 2.48
N GLN A 308 -17.09 -17.13 2.06
CA GLN A 308 -18.54 -17.17 2.21
C GLN A 308 -19.23 -17.98 1.10
N GLU A 309 -18.50 -18.48 0.11
CA GLU A 309 -19.05 -19.30 -0.97
C GLU A 309 -19.59 -20.63 -0.43
N ILE A 310 -20.80 -21.00 -0.86
CA ILE A 310 -21.45 -22.26 -0.51
C ILE A 310 -21.61 -23.08 -1.78
N ASP A 311 -21.16 -24.34 -1.74
CA ASP A 311 -21.33 -25.27 -2.86
C ASP A 311 -22.83 -25.64 -3.02
N PRO A 312 -23.46 -25.28 -4.15
CA PRO A 312 -24.88 -25.54 -4.38
C PRO A 312 -25.23 -27.03 -4.43
N GLU A 313 -24.28 -27.93 -4.73
CA GLU A 313 -24.51 -29.38 -4.74
C GLU A 313 -24.60 -29.97 -3.33
N THR A 314 -23.97 -29.30 -2.35
CA THR A 314 -23.94 -29.74 -0.94
C THR A 314 -24.90 -28.96 -0.04
N TYR A 315 -25.58 -27.94 -0.58
CA TYR A 315 -26.49 -27.10 0.18
C TYR A 315 -27.79 -27.85 0.51
N GLU A 316 -27.95 -28.22 1.77
CA GLU A 316 -29.22 -28.71 2.33
C GLU A 316 -30.05 -27.52 2.84
N SER A 317 -31.28 -27.37 2.30
CA SER A 317 -32.22 -26.27 2.58
C SER A 317 -32.88 -26.33 3.96
#